data_AF-A0A1S3JGX0-F1
#
_entry.id   AF-A0A1S3JGX0-F1
#
_cell.length_a   1.000
_cell.length_b   1.000
_cell.length_c   1.000
_cell.angle_alpha   90.00
_cell.angle_beta   90.00
_cell.angle_gamma   90.00
#
_symmetry.space_group_name_H-M   'P 1'
#
loop_
_entity.id
_entity.type
_entity.pdbx_description
1 polymer ?
#
loop_
_entity_poly.entity_id
_entity_poly.type
_entity_poly.pdbx_seq_one_letter_code
_entity_poly.pdbx_strand_id
1 'polypeptide(L)'
;MEHTNAKRVYESYSDVIGDEYHVYKGIPFPGHHVPAERLERVPNFEVRADDILVCGYMKSGNHWLKEIASLIVHGHDSDRVKENIFMRAPFLEVSPKVMGDSLTNLTNLPRNGPRIMGTHLRASLLPHGVTKERKGKVIFLIRNPKDIAVSMYHFHRMNRNLGLYEGTWAQFFQWFLNGEVVFGSWFDYVLDWIQFLQQNRYFVREI
;
A
#
# COMPACT_ATOMS: atom_id res chain seq x y z
N MET A 1 -14.79 32.99 22.67
CA MET A 1 -13.38 32.59 22.77
C MET A 1 -12.88 32.36 21.36
N GLU A 2 -12.16 33.33 20.81
CA GLU A 2 -11.49 33.18 19.51
C GLU A 2 -10.35 32.18 19.68
N HIS A 3 -10.54 30.96 19.19
CA HIS A 3 -9.42 30.07 18.94
C HIS A 3 -8.68 30.62 17.73
N THR A 4 -7.63 31.41 17.99
CA THR A 4 -6.62 31.73 17.00
C THR A 4 -5.95 30.42 16.58
N ASN A 5 -6.45 29.81 15.50
CA ASN A 5 -5.79 28.70 14.82
C ASN A 5 -4.49 29.24 14.20
N ALA A 6 -3.42 29.25 14.99
CA ALA A 6 -2.09 29.41 14.44
C ALA A 6 -1.89 28.33 13.37
N LYS A 7 -1.68 28.72 12.11
CA LYS A 7 -1.41 27.78 11.03
C LYS A 7 -0.20 26.95 11.43
N ARG A 8 -0.37 25.62 11.45
CA ARG A 8 0.73 24.69 11.72
C ARG A 8 1.81 24.88 10.66
N VAL A 9 3.04 25.16 11.10
CA VAL A 9 4.21 25.27 10.24
C VAL A 9 4.84 23.89 10.13
N TYR A 10 5.17 23.48 8.91
CA TYR A 10 5.84 22.22 8.63
C TYR A 10 7.19 22.54 7.96
N GLU A 11 8.29 22.18 8.59
CA GLU A 11 9.66 22.33 8.05
C GLU A 11 10.03 21.13 7.19
N SER A 12 9.50 19.95 7.54
CA SER A 12 9.73 18.67 6.88
C SER A 12 8.43 17.87 6.75
N TYR A 13 8.45 16.82 5.92
CA TYR A 13 7.32 15.89 5.83
C TYR A 13 7.09 15.12 7.14
N SER A 14 8.15 14.82 7.91
CA SER A 14 8.03 14.15 9.21
C SER A 14 7.19 14.94 10.21
N ASP A 15 7.18 16.29 10.13
CA ASP A 15 6.34 17.13 11.01
C ASP A 15 4.84 16.91 10.77
N VAL A 16 4.48 16.43 9.58
CA VAL A 16 3.11 16.07 9.23
C VAL A 16 2.71 14.79 9.95
N ILE A 17 3.52 13.74 9.85
CA ILE A 17 3.20 12.40 10.37
C ILE A 17 3.42 12.32 11.90
N GLY A 18 4.38 13.08 12.43
CA GLY A 18 4.74 13.11 13.85
C GLY A 18 5.62 11.94 14.28
N ASP A 19 5.70 11.72 15.61
CA ASP A 19 6.65 10.81 16.28
C ASP A 19 6.55 9.34 15.88
N GLU A 20 5.47 8.96 15.19
CA GLU A 20 5.27 7.59 14.69
C GLU A 20 5.85 7.39 13.27
N TYR A 21 6.48 8.40 12.66
CA TYR A 21 7.21 8.27 11.41
C TYR A 21 8.49 7.43 11.56
N HIS A 22 8.77 6.53 10.61
CA HIS A 22 10.06 5.85 10.55
C HIS A 22 10.52 5.62 9.11
N VAL A 23 11.82 5.31 8.97
CA VAL A 23 12.45 4.97 7.69
C VAL A 23 12.90 3.52 7.74
N TYR A 24 12.35 2.68 6.86
CA TYR A 24 12.72 1.28 6.72
C TYR A 24 13.38 1.07 5.36
N LYS A 25 14.65 0.62 5.34
CA LYS A 25 15.46 0.45 4.12
C LYS A 25 15.44 1.69 3.20
N GLY A 26 15.54 2.87 3.80
CA GLY A 26 15.53 4.15 3.07
C GLY A 26 14.17 4.62 2.60
N ILE A 27 13.07 3.95 2.98
CA ILE A 27 11.70 4.33 2.58
C ILE A 27 10.93 4.86 3.80
N PRO A 28 10.30 6.04 3.70
CA PRO A 28 9.45 6.60 4.75
C PRO A 28 8.13 5.83 4.91
N PHE A 29 7.72 5.55 6.14
CA PHE A 29 6.46 4.88 6.48
C PHE A 29 5.75 5.53 7.68
N PRO A 30 4.40 5.47 7.73
CA PRO A 30 3.63 5.90 8.88
C PRO A 30 3.59 4.77 9.91
N GLY A 31 4.41 4.81 10.95
CA GLY A 31 4.66 3.66 11.85
C GLY A 31 3.44 3.12 12.60
N HIS A 32 2.46 3.96 12.95
CA HIS A 32 1.20 3.45 13.51
C HIS A 32 0.44 2.54 12.54
N HIS A 33 0.47 2.89 11.25
CA HIS A 33 -0.19 2.13 10.19
C HIS A 33 0.68 1.02 9.64
N VAL A 34 1.97 1.23 9.50
CA VAL A 34 2.94 0.33 8.89
C VAL A 34 4.19 0.28 9.79
N PRO A 35 4.15 -0.44 10.92
CA PRO A 35 5.27 -0.49 11.85
C PRO A 35 6.44 -1.30 11.27
N ALA A 36 7.67 -0.97 11.66
CA ALA A 36 8.87 -1.67 11.19
C ALA A 36 8.82 -3.19 11.44
N GLU A 37 8.35 -3.61 12.63
CA GLU A 37 8.12 -5.03 12.96
C GLU A 37 7.22 -5.73 11.94
N ARG A 38 6.19 -5.04 11.43
CA ARG A 38 5.30 -5.61 10.41
C ARG A 38 6.06 -5.80 9.10
N LEU A 39 6.87 -4.82 8.69
CA LEU A 39 7.70 -4.91 7.49
C LEU A 39 8.73 -6.04 7.57
N GLU A 40 9.23 -6.38 8.76
CA GLU A 40 10.13 -7.52 8.98
C GLU A 40 9.43 -8.88 8.83
N ARG A 41 8.12 -8.94 9.12
CA ARG A 41 7.32 -10.17 9.00
C ARG A 41 6.85 -10.44 7.58
N VAL A 42 6.55 -9.40 6.79
CA VAL A 42 6.00 -9.55 5.42
C VAL A 42 6.85 -10.47 4.52
N PRO A 43 8.20 -10.35 4.46
CA PRO A 43 9.03 -11.24 3.64
C PRO A 43 8.84 -12.74 3.92
N ASN A 44 8.44 -13.12 5.13
CA ASN A 44 8.27 -14.51 5.55
C ASN A 44 6.82 -15.00 5.49
N PHE A 45 5.89 -14.18 5.01
CA PHE A 45 4.50 -14.61 4.85
C PHE A 45 4.38 -15.77 3.84
N GLU A 46 3.67 -16.84 4.22
CA GLU A 46 3.45 -18.00 3.36
C GLU A 46 2.47 -17.65 2.23
N VAL A 47 3.00 -17.56 1.01
CA VAL A 47 2.22 -17.35 -0.22
C VAL A 47 1.78 -18.68 -0.79
N ARG A 48 0.50 -18.81 -1.13
CA ARG A 48 -0.08 -19.95 -1.83
C ARG A 48 0.06 -19.76 -3.34
N ALA A 49 0.07 -20.86 -4.09
CA ALA A 49 0.23 -20.81 -5.54
C ALA A 49 -0.93 -20.05 -6.25
N ASP A 50 -2.11 -20.04 -5.64
CA ASP A 50 -3.33 -19.41 -6.13
C ASP A 50 -3.58 -18.01 -5.56
N ASP A 51 -2.75 -17.51 -4.65
CA ASP A 51 -2.90 -16.14 -4.11
C ASP A 51 -2.84 -15.09 -5.21
N ILE A 52 -3.58 -13.99 -5.02
CA ILE A 52 -3.58 -12.83 -5.92
C ILE A 52 -3.12 -11.60 -5.12
N LEU A 53 -2.03 -11.00 -5.57
CA LEU A 53 -1.49 -9.76 -5.02
C LEU A 53 -1.85 -8.60 -5.93
N VAL A 54 -2.62 -7.65 -5.40
CA VAL A 54 -2.88 -6.36 -6.03
C VAL A 54 -1.84 -5.37 -5.52
N CYS A 55 -0.92 -5.02 -6.41
CA CYS A 55 0.24 -4.20 -6.11
C CYS A 55 0.11 -2.86 -6.83
N GLY A 56 0.29 -1.76 -6.11
CA GLY A 56 0.36 -0.46 -6.75
C GLY A 56 0.69 0.61 -5.74
N TYR A 57 1.31 1.68 -6.21
CA TYR A 57 1.70 2.78 -5.33
C TYR A 57 0.47 3.37 -4.60
N MET A 58 0.67 3.95 -3.42
CA MET A 58 -0.44 4.53 -2.66
C MET A 58 -1.22 5.53 -3.53
N LYS A 59 -2.55 5.48 -3.47
CA LYS A 59 -3.48 6.30 -4.28
C LYS A 59 -3.54 6.00 -5.79
N SER A 60 -2.96 4.89 -6.25
CA SER A 60 -3.04 4.49 -7.66
C SER A 60 -4.36 3.86 -8.10
N GLY A 61 -5.26 3.51 -7.18
CA GLY A 61 -6.54 2.83 -7.49
C GLY A 61 -6.68 1.41 -6.94
N ASN A 62 -5.76 0.98 -6.07
CA ASN A 62 -5.73 -0.36 -5.48
C ASN A 62 -7.09 -0.83 -4.90
N HIS A 63 -7.85 0.04 -4.25
CA HIS A 63 -9.18 -0.32 -3.72
C HIS A 63 -10.13 -0.78 -4.83
N TRP A 64 -10.23 -0.01 -5.92
CA TRP A 64 -11.10 -0.34 -7.04
C TRP A 64 -10.67 -1.63 -7.73
N LEU A 65 -9.37 -1.81 -7.93
CA LEU A 65 -8.83 -3.03 -8.54
C LEU A 65 -9.06 -4.27 -7.66
N LYS A 66 -8.95 -4.15 -6.34
CA LYS A 66 -9.27 -5.23 -5.40
C LYS A 66 -10.75 -5.61 -5.44
N GLU A 67 -11.65 -4.64 -5.62
CA GLU A 67 -13.09 -4.94 -5.79
C GLU A 67 -13.36 -5.72 -7.08
N ILE A 68 -12.77 -5.26 -8.20
CA ILE A 68 -12.88 -5.97 -9.49
C ILE A 68 -12.33 -7.39 -9.37
N ALA A 69 -11.13 -7.55 -8.81
CA ALA A 69 -10.51 -8.86 -8.60
C ALA A 69 -11.39 -9.76 -7.71
N SER A 70 -12.01 -9.19 -6.67
CA SER A 70 -12.92 -9.93 -5.80
C SER A 70 -14.15 -10.42 -6.54
N LEU A 71 -14.79 -9.57 -7.36
CA LEU A 71 -15.94 -9.96 -8.18
C LEU A 71 -15.57 -11.08 -9.16
N ILE A 72 -14.42 -10.98 -9.83
CA ILE A 72 -13.95 -12.00 -10.78
C ILE A 72 -13.74 -13.35 -10.06
N VAL A 73 -13.02 -13.35 -8.92
CA VAL A 73 -12.77 -14.57 -8.13
C VAL A 73 -14.05 -15.23 -7.64
N HIS A 74 -15.07 -14.43 -7.32
CA HIS A 74 -16.35 -14.93 -6.82
C HIS A 74 -17.38 -15.15 -7.94
N GLY A 75 -16.96 -15.23 -9.21
CA GLY A 75 -17.86 -15.56 -10.32
C GLY A 75 -18.92 -14.49 -10.62
N HIS A 76 -18.56 -13.22 -10.38
CA HIS A 76 -19.42 -12.04 -10.51
C HIS A 76 -20.60 -12.02 -9.51
N ASP A 77 -20.54 -12.85 -8.47
CA ASP A 77 -21.53 -12.86 -7.39
C ASP A 77 -21.30 -11.66 -6.45
N SER A 78 -22.12 -10.61 -6.64
CA SER A 78 -22.05 -9.41 -5.82
C SER A 78 -22.38 -9.65 -4.34
N ASP A 79 -23.14 -10.70 -4.02
CA ASP A 79 -23.52 -10.99 -2.63
C ASP A 79 -22.31 -11.47 -1.82
N ARG A 80 -21.35 -12.11 -2.48
CA ARG A 80 -20.09 -12.59 -1.86
C ARG A 80 -19.03 -11.51 -1.67
N VAL A 81 -19.27 -10.29 -2.15
CA VAL A 81 -18.34 -9.15 -2.02
C VAL A 81 -18.93 -7.97 -1.24
N LYS A 82 -20.04 -8.18 -0.51
CA LYS A 82 -20.68 -7.14 0.32
C LYS A 82 -19.84 -6.75 1.55
N GLU A 83 -18.99 -7.65 2.03
CA GLU A 83 -18.11 -7.36 3.16
C GLU A 83 -17.09 -6.28 2.81
N ASN A 84 -16.58 -5.62 3.84
CA ASN A 84 -15.59 -4.57 3.68
C ASN A 84 -14.33 -5.10 2.96
N ILE A 85 -13.83 -4.33 1.99
CA ILE A 85 -12.66 -4.70 1.17
C ILE A 85 -11.39 -4.96 1.98
N PHE A 86 -11.23 -4.34 3.16
CA PHE A 86 -10.11 -4.58 4.05
C PHE A 86 -10.17 -5.94 4.74
N MET A 87 -11.36 -6.54 4.87
CA MET A 87 -11.53 -7.89 5.41
C MET A 87 -11.32 -8.94 4.32
N ARG A 88 -11.85 -8.71 3.12
CA ARG A 88 -11.75 -9.64 1.98
C ARG A 88 -10.38 -9.62 1.29
N ALA A 89 -9.74 -8.46 1.25
CA ALA A 89 -8.46 -8.26 0.60
C ALA A 89 -7.58 -7.31 1.43
N PRO A 90 -7.07 -7.71 2.60
CA PRO A 90 -6.28 -6.82 3.44
C PRO A 90 -4.96 -6.40 2.79
N PHE A 91 -4.38 -5.31 3.28
CA PHE A 91 -3.00 -4.93 2.97
C PHE A 91 -2.01 -5.69 3.87
N LEU A 92 -0.90 -6.18 3.30
CA LEU A 92 0.08 -7.00 4.02
C LEU A 92 0.84 -6.20 5.09
N GLU A 93 1.19 -4.96 4.76
CA GLU A 93 2.03 -4.09 5.57
C GLU A 93 1.28 -3.39 6.71
N VAL A 94 -0.05 -3.52 6.78
CA VAL A 94 -0.85 -2.78 7.77
C VAL A 94 -0.78 -3.44 9.15
N SER A 95 -0.63 -2.58 10.16
CA SER A 95 -0.61 -2.92 11.58
C SER A 95 -1.86 -3.67 12.04
N PRO A 96 -1.69 -4.72 12.86
CA PRO A 96 -2.80 -5.39 13.54
C PRO A 96 -3.69 -4.45 14.36
N LYS A 97 -3.15 -3.34 14.87
CA LYS A 97 -3.90 -2.35 15.65
C LYS A 97 -4.88 -1.54 14.79
N VAL A 98 -4.69 -1.50 13.47
CA VAL A 98 -5.49 -0.68 12.55
C VAL A 98 -6.54 -1.50 11.81
N MET A 99 -6.19 -2.72 11.37
CA MET A 99 -7.10 -3.57 10.57
C MET A 99 -7.22 -5.01 11.08
N GLY A 100 -6.86 -5.29 12.34
CA GLY A 100 -6.69 -6.66 12.82
C GLY A 100 -5.47 -7.34 12.20
N ASP A 101 -5.02 -8.48 12.73
CA ASP A 101 -3.80 -9.13 12.23
C ASP A 101 -4.04 -9.79 10.86
N SER A 102 -3.93 -9.00 9.80
CA SER A 102 -4.21 -9.43 8.42
C SER A 102 -3.41 -10.65 7.98
N LEU A 103 -2.12 -10.73 8.32
CA LEU A 103 -1.29 -11.90 8.00
C LEU A 103 -1.83 -13.16 8.69
N THR A 104 -2.14 -13.10 9.99
CA THR A 104 -2.70 -14.24 10.72
C THR A 104 -4.08 -14.63 10.19
N ASN A 105 -4.95 -13.64 9.93
CA ASN A 105 -6.27 -13.88 9.35
C ASN A 105 -6.16 -14.57 7.98
N LEU A 106 -5.29 -14.07 7.10
CA LEU A 106 -5.02 -14.68 5.79
C LEU A 106 -4.46 -16.11 5.91
N THR A 107 -3.60 -16.38 6.88
CA THR A 107 -3.06 -17.72 7.14
C THR A 107 -4.16 -18.70 7.51
N ASN A 108 -5.09 -18.27 8.36
CA ASN A 108 -6.18 -19.09 8.90
C ASN A 108 -7.37 -19.28 7.93
N LEU A 109 -7.41 -18.55 6.80
CA LEU A 109 -8.46 -18.73 5.80
C LEU A 109 -8.44 -20.16 5.23
N PRO A 110 -9.61 -20.78 5.00
CA PRO A 110 -9.69 -22.08 4.33
C PRO A 110 -8.96 -22.10 2.98
N ARG A 111 -8.58 -23.29 2.51
CA ARG A 111 -7.92 -23.50 1.21
C ARG A 111 -8.92 -23.83 0.09
N ASN A 112 -10.10 -23.20 0.11
CA ASN A 112 -11.17 -23.44 -0.85
C ASN A 112 -11.24 -22.37 -1.98
N GLY A 113 -10.15 -21.62 -2.17
CA GLY A 113 -10.04 -20.60 -3.22
C GLY A 113 -8.86 -19.66 -3.02
N PRO A 114 -8.60 -18.80 -4.01
CA PRO A 114 -7.48 -17.86 -3.97
C PRO A 114 -7.72 -16.78 -2.90
N ARG A 115 -6.68 -16.41 -2.16
CA ARG A 115 -6.72 -15.23 -1.29
C ARG A 115 -6.37 -14.00 -2.11
N ILE A 116 -7.08 -12.91 -1.92
CA ILE A 116 -6.72 -11.60 -2.49
C ILE A 116 -6.04 -10.80 -1.39
N MET A 117 -4.94 -10.14 -1.72
CA MET A 117 -4.25 -9.24 -0.79
C MET A 117 -3.73 -8.02 -1.54
N GLY A 118 -3.66 -6.88 -0.85
CA GLY A 118 -3.12 -5.64 -1.39
C GLY A 118 -1.73 -5.35 -0.84
N THR A 119 -0.94 -4.55 -1.56
CA THR A 119 0.28 -3.96 -1.00
C THR A 119 0.71 -2.70 -1.75
N HIS A 120 1.23 -1.73 -1.00
CA HIS A 120 1.92 -0.54 -1.49
C HIS A 120 3.45 -0.66 -1.41
N LEU A 121 3.98 -1.84 -1.05
CA LEU A 121 5.41 -2.08 -0.93
C LEU A 121 6.10 -2.20 -2.30
N ARG A 122 7.38 -1.83 -2.34
CA ARG A 122 8.29 -2.14 -3.45
C ARG A 122 8.36 -3.67 -3.64
N ALA A 123 8.59 -4.13 -4.86
CA ALA A 123 8.67 -5.55 -5.18
C ALA A 123 9.75 -6.27 -4.35
N SER A 124 10.87 -5.59 -4.11
CA SER A 124 11.98 -6.07 -3.26
C SER A 124 11.61 -6.33 -1.78
N LEU A 125 10.46 -5.82 -1.31
CA LEU A 125 9.97 -6.00 0.07
C LEU A 125 8.81 -6.99 0.17
N LEU A 126 8.41 -7.62 -0.94
CA LEU A 126 7.34 -8.61 -0.95
C LEU A 126 7.76 -9.94 -0.28
N PRO A 127 6.77 -10.79 0.06
CA PRO A 127 7.05 -12.14 0.53
C PRO A 127 8.02 -12.91 -0.37
N HIS A 128 8.91 -13.70 0.23
CA HIS A 128 9.85 -14.56 -0.47
C HIS A 128 9.16 -15.59 -1.36
N GLY A 129 7.95 -16.01 -0.98
CA GLY A 129 7.07 -16.79 -1.84
C GLY A 129 6.83 -16.15 -3.21
N VAL A 130 6.66 -14.82 -3.27
CA VAL A 130 6.54 -14.09 -4.54
C VAL A 130 7.90 -13.89 -5.20
N THR A 131 8.87 -13.36 -4.45
CA THR A 131 10.12 -12.83 -5.03
C THR A 131 11.15 -13.89 -5.40
N LYS A 132 11.17 -15.02 -4.67
CA LYS A 132 12.16 -16.10 -4.85
C LYS A 132 11.51 -17.35 -5.41
N GLU A 133 10.34 -17.73 -4.86
CA GLU A 133 9.66 -18.98 -5.19
C GLU A 133 8.64 -18.84 -6.33
N ARG A 134 8.32 -17.60 -6.75
CA ARG A 134 7.38 -17.30 -7.85
C ARG A 134 6.00 -17.93 -7.62
N LYS A 135 5.45 -17.77 -6.42
CA LYS A 135 4.11 -18.20 -6.02
C LYS A 135 3.11 -17.05 -6.05
N GLY A 136 1.85 -17.40 -6.32
CA GLY A 136 0.74 -16.46 -6.44
C GLY A 136 0.61 -15.89 -7.86
N LYS A 137 -0.13 -14.81 -7.99
CA LYS A 137 -0.28 -14.01 -9.20
C LYS A 137 -0.20 -12.55 -8.80
N VAL A 138 0.53 -11.75 -9.57
CA VAL A 138 0.68 -10.33 -9.28
C VAL A 138 -0.09 -9.52 -10.32
N ILE A 139 -0.92 -8.60 -9.84
CA ILE A 139 -1.55 -7.56 -10.65
C ILE A 139 -0.90 -6.24 -10.26
N PHE A 140 -0.02 -5.73 -11.12
CA PHE A 140 0.69 -4.48 -10.89
C PHE A 140 -0.05 -3.30 -11.54
N LEU A 141 -0.37 -2.29 -10.74
CA LEU A 141 -1.08 -1.09 -11.14
C LEU A 141 -0.14 0.12 -11.11
N ILE A 142 0.05 0.71 -12.29
CA ILE A 142 0.71 2.00 -12.45
C ILE A 142 -0.33 3.07 -12.80
N ARG A 143 -0.19 4.25 -12.20
CA ARG A 143 -1.00 5.43 -12.50
C ARG A 143 -0.07 6.62 -12.71
N ASN A 144 -0.51 7.58 -13.53
CA ASN A 144 0.23 8.81 -13.78
C ASN A 144 0.63 9.49 -12.45
N PRO A 145 1.91 9.84 -12.24
CA PRO A 145 2.38 10.39 -10.97
C PRO A 145 1.73 11.73 -10.62
N LYS A 146 1.31 12.52 -11.63
CA LYS A 146 0.62 13.80 -11.41
C LYS A 146 -0.73 13.59 -10.71
N ASP A 147 -1.48 12.58 -11.14
CA ASP A 147 -2.78 12.24 -10.54
C ASP A 147 -2.61 11.68 -9.13
N ILE A 148 -1.56 10.87 -8.92
CA ILE A 148 -1.21 10.33 -7.61
C ILE A 148 -0.86 11.47 -6.66
N ALA A 149 -0.01 12.42 -7.08
CA ALA A 149 0.42 13.54 -6.25
C ALA A 149 -0.79 14.34 -5.74
N VAL A 150 -1.73 14.69 -6.63
CA VAL A 150 -2.97 15.39 -6.28
C VAL A 150 -3.82 14.56 -5.31
N SER A 151 -4.03 13.27 -5.61
CA SER A 151 -4.82 12.39 -4.75
C SER A 151 -4.19 12.19 -3.36
N MET A 152 -2.86 12.09 -3.29
CA MET A 152 -2.11 11.99 -2.04
C MET A 152 -2.23 13.27 -1.23
N TYR A 153 -2.09 14.44 -1.86
CA TYR A 153 -2.28 15.72 -1.18
C TYR A 153 -3.63 15.77 -0.47
N HIS A 154 -4.73 15.57 -1.21
CA HIS A 154 -6.07 15.58 -0.61
C HIS A 154 -6.24 14.49 0.46
N PHE A 155 -5.64 13.32 0.26
CA PHE A 155 -5.71 12.23 1.24
C PHE A 155 -5.00 12.59 2.56
N HIS A 156 -3.85 13.26 2.53
CA HIS A 156 -3.16 13.70 3.75
C HIS A 156 -3.95 14.77 4.51
N ARG A 157 -4.70 15.62 3.80
CA ARG A 157 -5.55 16.64 4.42
C ARG A 157 -6.76 16.07 5.16
N MET A 158 -7.28 14.93 4.72
CA MET A 158 -8.49 14.32 5.27
C MET A 158 -8.24 13.13 6.20
N ASN A 159 -7.04 12.53 6.15
CA ASN A 159 -6.74 11.32 6.90
C ASN A 159 -5.98 11.65 8.20
N ARG A 160 -6.64 11.39 9.34
CA ARG A 160 -6.04 11.61 10.67
C ARG A 160 -4.78 10.81 10.91
N ASN A 161 -4.67 9.64 10.29
CA ASN A 161 -3.50 8.78 10.40
C ASN A 161 -2.31 9.23 9.55
N LEU A 162 -2.50 10.28 8.75
CA LEU A 162 -1.46 10.94 7.96
C LEU A 162 -1.33 12.43 8.33
N GLY A 163 -1.66 12.77 9.58
CA GLY A 163 -1.34 14.07 10.15
C GLY A 163 -2.33 15.20 9.93
N LEU A 164 -3.42 14.99 9.16
CA LEU A 164 -4.35 16.05 8.74
C LEU A 164 -3.62 17.26 8.17
N TYR A 165 -2.82 17.05 7.12
CA TYR A 165 -1.98 18.10 6.56
C TYR A 165 -2.77 19.39 6.25
N GLU A 166 -2.29 20.52 6.77
CA GLU A 166 -2.93 21.83 6.59
C GLU A 166 -2.12 22.80 5.72
N GLY A 167 -0.97 22.34 5.21
CA GLY A 167 -0.07 23.16 4.39
C GLY A 167 -0.49 23.26 2.92
N THR A 168 0.39 23.87 2.12
CA THR A 168 0.10 24.21 0.72
C THR A 168 0.35 23.03 -0.24
N TRP A 169 -0.32 23.05 -1.39
CA TRP A 169 -0.03 22.10 -2.48
C TRP A 169 1.42 22.17 -2.93
N ALA A 170 1.98 23.38 -3.09
CA ALA A 170 3.35 23.55 -3.58
C ALA A 170 4.39 22.87 -2.68
N GLN A 171 4.24 23.00 -1.35
CA GLN A 171 5.10 22.33 -0.39
C GLN A 171 4.95 20.80 -0.47
N PHE A 172 3.71 20.30 -0.44
CA PHE A 172 3.46 18.86 -0.54
C PHE A 172 4.00 18.27 -1.85
N PHE A 173 3.82 18.97 -2.97
CA PHE A 173 4.28 18.54 -4.27
C PHE A 173 5.81 18.44 -4.32
N GLN A 174 6.53 19.36 -3.67
CA GLN A 174 7.99 19.27 -3.55
C GLN A 174 8.41 18.01 -2.78
N TRP A 175 7.79 17.73 -1.63
CA TRP A 175 8.06 16.50 -0.88
C TRP A 175 7.73 15.23 -1.68
N PHE A 176 6.64 15.26 -2.46
CA PHE A 176 6.30 14.15 -3.35
C PHE A 176 7.38 13.91 -4.41
N LEU A 177 7.88 14.97 -5.06
CA LEU A 177 8.94 14.87 -6.08
C LEU A 177 10.26 14.38 -5.48
N ASN A 178 10.57 14.78 -4.25
CA ASN A 178 11.76 14.35 -3.52
C ASN A 178 11.65 12.92 -2.97
N GLY A 179 10.46 12.31 -3.00
CA GLY A 179 10.20 10.99 -2.42
C GLY A 179 10.19 10.97 -0.89
N GLU A 180 9.92 12.11 -0.25
CA GLU A 180 9.91 12.28 1.20
C GLU A 180 8.57 11.87 1.83
N VAL A 181 7.53 11.71 1.02
CA VAL A 181 6.19 11.27 1.46
C VAL A 181 6.15 9.78 1.79
N VAL A 182 5.19 9.32 2.61
CA VAL A 182 5.02 7.88 2.92
C VAL A 182 5.00 7.01 1.66
N PHE A 183 5.63 5.83 1.76
CA PHE A 183 5.95 4.90 0.67
C PHE A 183 7.04 5.37 -0.30
N GLY A 184 7.60 6.57 -0.08
CA GLY A 184 8.82 7.07 -0.70
C GLY A 184 8.62 7.65 -2.10
N SER A 185 9.68 7.60 -2.90
CA SER A 185 9.64 8.04 -4.30
C SER A 185 8.74 7.12 -5.15
N TRP A 186 7.76 7.71 -5.85
CA TRP A 186 6.98 7.02 -6.87
C TRP A 186 7.86 6.49 -8.00
N PHE A 187 8.91 7.24 -8.38
CA PHE A 187 9.81 6.84 -9.46
C PHE A 187 10.59 5.59 -9.08
N ASP A 188 11.15 5.56 -7.87
CA ASP A 188 11.88 4.39 -7.37
C ASP A 188 10.96 3.19 -7.23
N TYR A 189 9.72 3.42 -6.75
CA TYR A 189 8.72 2.36 -6.65
C TYR A 189 8.45 1.72 -8.01
N VAL A 190 8.18 2.53 -9.03
CA VAL A 190 7.91 2.03 -10.38
C VAL A 190 9.13 1.36 -10.99
N LEU A 191 10.34 1.90 -10.79
CA LEU A 191 11.57 1.32 -11.31
C LEU A 191 11.86 -0.05 -10.69
N ASP A 192 11.73 -0.20 -9.36
CA ASP A 192 11.89 -1.48 -8.65
C ASP A 192 10.90 -2.52 -9.17
N TRP A 193 9.65 -2.12 -9.39
CA TRP A 193 8.63 -2.98 -9.99
C TRP A 193 8.94 -3.36 -11.44
N ILE A 194 9.29 -2.42 -12.31
CA ILE A 194 9.65 -2.71 -13.71
C ILE A 194 10.81 -3.70 -13.77
N GLN A 195 11.85 -3.51 -12.95
CA GLN A 195 12.99 -4.43 -12.88
C GLN A 195 12.54 -5.83 -12.46
N PHE A 196 11.71 -5.92 -11.42
CA PHE A 196 11.13 -7.20 -10.97
C PHE A 196 10.32 -7.88 -12.09
N LEU A 197 9.46 -7.14 -12.79
CA LEU A 197 8.64 -7.67 -13.88
C LEU A 197 9.49 -8.16 -15.06
N GLN A 198 10.54 -7.42 -15.43
CA GLN A 198 11.47 -7.80 -16.49
C GLN A 198 12.21 -9.11 -16.17
N GLN A 199 12.58 -9.32 -14.90
CA GLN A 199 13.23 -10.55 -14.44
C GLN A 199 12.26 -11.73 -14.32
N ASN A 200 10.96 -11.47 -14.30
CA ASN A 200 9.89 -12.44 -14.06
C ASN A 200 8.83 -12.46 -15.18
N ARG A 201 9.20 -12.16 -16.43
CA ARG A 201 8.33 -12.04 -17.61
C ARG A 201 7.34 -13.19 -17.86
N TYR A 202 7.59 -14.38 -17.32
CA TYR A 202 6.68 -15.54 -17.44
C TYR A 202 5.57 -15.57 -16.38
N PHE A 203 5.60 -14.66 -15.41
CA PHE A 203 4.75 -14.67 -14.22
C PHE A 203 3.76 -13.50 -14.17
N VAL A 204 4.04 -12.41 -14.90
CA VAL A 204 3.19 -11.22 -14.93
C VAL A 204 2.88 -10.85 -16.37
N ARG A 205 1.58 -10.78 -16.71
CA ARG A 205 1.11 -10.28 -18.00
C ARG A 205 0.74 -8.82 -17.84
N GLU A 206 1.30 -7.97 -18.69
CA GLU A 206 0.76 -6.63 -18.93
C GLU A 206 -0.62 -6.79 -19.57
N ILE A 207 -1.64 -6.15 -19.01
CA ILE A 207 -2.99 -6.07 -19.57
C ILE A 207 -3.24 -4.63 -19.94
#